data_AF-A0A6J7J7K9-F1
#
_entry.id   AF-A0A6J7J7K9-F1
#
_cell.length_a   1.000
_cell.length_b   1.000
_cell.length_c   1.000
_cell.angle_alpha   90.00
_cell.angle_beta   90.00
_cell.angle_gamma   90.00
#
_symmetry.space_group_name_H-M   'P 1'
#
loop_
_entity.id
_entity.type
_entity.pdbx_description
1 polymer ?
#
loop_
_entity_poly.entity_id
_entity_poly.type
_entity_poly.pdbx_seq_one_letter_code
_entity_poly.pdbx_strand_id
1 'polypeptide(L)'
;MRGIDEYMRGNGRMIRAGHTLLWGPGRHGAGDNTFSYFNDVSGNVIEYTTELDLIVDEDAWQPRAWESTREQSDRRGTANNITEHLIPGVWQSSPI
;
A
#
# COMPACT_ATOMS: atom_id res chain seq x y z
N MET A 1 -7.49 -1.71 -9.50
CA MET A 1 -8.63 -2.65 -9.47
C MET A 1 -9.94 -1.88 -9.44
N ARG A 2 -11.08 -2.49 -9.79
CA ARG A 2 -12.38 -1.80 -9.99
C ARG A 2 -13.16 -1.46 -8.71
N GLY A 3 -12.65 -1.83 -7.54
CA GLY A 3 -13.27 -1.52 -6.25
C GLY A 3 -12.79 -2.45 -5.15
N ILE A 4 -13.25 -2.19 -3.93
CA ILE A 4 -12.79 -2.87 -2.72
C ILE A 4 -12.97 -4.39 -2.78
N ASP A 5 -14.06 -4.88 -3.35
CA ASP A 5 -14.33 -6.33 -3.45
C ASP A 5 -13.33 -7.04 -4.37
N GLU A 6 -12.94 -6.40 -5.46
CA GLU A 6 -11.92 -6.94 -6.37
C GLU A 6 -10.53 -6.90 -5.73
N TYR A 7 -10.25 -5.83 -5.01
CA TYR A 7 -9.06 -5.69 -4.18
C TYR A 7 -8.94 -6.80 -3.13
N MET A 8 -9.97 -7.02 -2.31
CA MET A 8 -9.96 -8.07 -1.28
C MET A 8 -9.89 -9.46 -1.89
N ARG A 9 -10.59 -9.71 -3.00
CA ARG A 9 -10.53 -10.99 -3.72
C ARG A 9 -9.15 -11.25 -4.34
N GLY A 10 -8.52 -10.22 -4.92
CA GLY A 10 -7.16 -10.29 -5.47
C GLY A 10 -6.14 -10.64 -4.40
N ASN A 11 -6.20 -9.94 -3.27
CA ASN A 11 -5.40 -10.22 -2.07
C ASN A 11 -5.51 -11.68 -1.63
N GLY A 12 -6.75 -12.16 -1.44
CA GLY A 12 -6.98 -13.54 -1.02
C GLY A 12 -6.47 -14.57 -2.02
N ARG A 13 -6.47 -14.27 -3.32
CA ARG A 13 -5.90 -15.15 -4.36
C ARG A 13 -4.38 -15.22 -4.27
N MET A 14 -3.70 -14.08 -4.14
CA MET A 14 -2.24 -14.03 -4.00
C MET A 14 -1.77 -14.80 -2.78
N ILE A 15 -2.42 -14.58 -1.63
CA ILE A 15 -2.10 -15.28 -0.38
C ILE A 15 -2.30 -16.80 -0.53
N ARG A 16 -3.43 -17.25 -1.09
CA ARG A 16 -3.68 -18.70 -1.30
C ARG A 16 -2.75 -19.33 -2.34
N ALA A 17 -2.22 -18.54 -3.27
CA ALA A 17 -1.22 -19.00 -4.23
C ALA A 17 0.21 -19.05 -3.65
N GLY A 18 0.39 -18.68 -2.37
CA GLY A 18 1.68 -18.73 -1.69
C GLY A 18 2.56 -17.48 -1.88
N HIS A 19 2.02 -16.39 -2.44
CA HIS A 19 2.76 -15.13 -2.52
C HIS A 19 2.78 -14.43 -1.16
N THR A 20 3.97 -13.98 -0.77
CA THR A 20 4.18 -13.25 0.49
C THR A 20 3.57 -11.85 0.40
N LEU A 21 2.63 -11.56 1.31
CA LEU A 21 2.17 -10.19 1.57
C LEU A 21 3.27 -9.44 2.33
N LEU A 22 3.84 -8.43 1.70
CA LEU A 22 4.94 -7.62 2.25
C LEU A 22 4.41 -6.52 3.17
N TRP A 23 3.33 -5.85 2.77
CA TRP A 23 2.68 -4.79 3.56
C TRP A 23 1.23 -4.60 3.10
N GLY A 24 0.28 -4.63 4.03
CA GLY A 24 -1.14 -4.40 3.79
C GLY A 24 -2.03 -5.44 4.49
N PRO A 25 -3.33 -5.52 4.15
CA PRO A 25 -4.07 -4.49 3.42
C PRO A 25 -4.18 -3.20 4.24
N GLY A 26 -3.99 -2.04 3.61
CA GLY A 26 -4.11 -0.72 4.26
C GLY A 26 -4.70 0.35 3.34
N ARG A 27 -4.66 1.61 3.78
CA ARG A 27 -5.06 2.77 2.95
C ARG A 27 -4.11 3.95 3.13
N HIS A 28 -3.52 4.42 2.03
CA HIS A 28 -2.60 5.56 2.07
C HIS A 28 -3.32 6.86 2.37
N GLY A 29 -2.57 7.79 2.95
CA GLY A 29 -3.03 9.16 3.13
C GLY A 29 -2.98 9.97 1.83
N ALA A 30 -1.82 9.98 1.20
CA ALA A 30 -1.63 10.57 -0.13
C ALA A 30 -2.31 9.68 -1.19
N GLY A 31 -3.13 10.28 -2.04
CA GLY A 31 -3.88 9.57 -3.08
C GLY A 31 -5.10 8.78 -2.58
N ASP A 32 -5.26 8.63 -1.26
CA ASP A 32 -6.41 7.98 -0.61
C ASP A 32 -6.73 6.57 -1.13
N ASN A 33 -5.77 5.87 -1.70
CA ASN A 33 -5.98 4.54 -2.27
C ASN A 33 -5.75 3.42 -1.25
N THR A 34 -6.44 2.29 -1.44
CA THR A 34 -6.08 1.05 -0.73
C THR A 34 -4.76 0.50 -1.24
N PHE A 35 -3.99 -0.20 -0.41
CA PHE A 35 -2.76 -0.84 -0.85
C PHE A 35 -2.56 -2.24 -0.24
N SER A 36 -1.99 -3.13 -1.05
CA SER A 36 -1.31 -4.34 -0.60
C SER A 36 -0.12 -4.63 -1.49
N TYR A 37 1.05 -4.79 -0.88
CA TYR A 37 2.30 -5.09 -1.57
C TYR A 37 2.62 -6.58 -1.49
N PHE A 38 3.01 -7.18 -2.61
CA PHE A 38 3.42 -8.57 -2.72
C PHE A 38 4.79 -8.66 -3.39
N ASN A 39 5.48 -9.79 -3.18
CA ASN A 39 6.63 -10.16 -4.00
C ASN A 39 6.19 -11.11 -5.13
N ASP A 40 6.65 -10.87 -6.35
CA ASP A 40 6.51 -11.82 -7.45
C ASP A 40 7.61 -12.90 -7.42
N VAL A 41 7.55 -13.85 -8.35
CA VAL A 41 8.51 -14.96 -8.43
C VAL A 41 9.91 -14.53 -8.87
N SER A 42 10.04 -13.32 -9.40
CA SER A 42 11.30 -12.72 -9.85
C SER A 42 11.90 -11.75 -8.83
N GLY A 43 11.25 -11.53 -7.68
CA GLY A 43 11.72 -10.63 -6.64
C GLY A 43 11.21 -9.19 -6.78
N ASN A 44 10.27 -8.91 -7.69
CA ASN A 44 9.71 -7.56 -7.85
C ASN A 44 8.59 -7.32 -6.83
N VAL A 45 8.55 -6.09 -6.30
CA VAL A 45 7.44 -5.61 -5.48
C VAL A 45 6.28 -5.18 -6.37
N ILE A 46 5.09 -5.75 -6.13
CA ILE A 46 3.86 -5.45 -6.88
C ILE A 46 2.80 -4.92 -5.92
N GLU A 47 2.13 -3.83 -6.30
CA GLU A 47 1.02 -3.25 -5.53
C GLU A 47 -0.34 -3.62 -6.14
N TYR A 48 -1.25 -4.10 -5.29
CA TYR A 48 -2.67 -4.17 -5.58
C TYR A 48 -3.37 -2.96 -4.95
N THR A 49 -4.04 -2.16 -5.78
CA THR A 49 -4.66 -0.88 -5.36
C THR A 49 -6.01 -0.64 -6.04
N THR A 50 -6.83 0.19 -5.40
CA THR A 50 -8.09 0.75 -5.91
C THR A 50 -8.41 2.05 -5.17
N GLU A 51 -9.41 2.80 -5.65
CA GLU A 51 -9.88 4.05 -5.04
C GLU A 51 -8.81 5.16 -4.97
N LEU A 52 -7.88 5.20 -5.94
CA LEU A 52 -6.95 6.32 -6.09
C LEU A 52 -7.71 7.58 -6.47
N ASP A 53 -7.43 8.67 -5.75
CA ASP A 53 -7.93 10.01 -6.04
C ASP A 53 -7.69 10.36 -7.51
N LEU A 54 -8.76 10.74 -8.21
CA LEU A 54 -8.70 11.19 -9.59
C LEU A 54 -8.64 12.71 -9.62
N ILE A 55 -7.57 13.23 -10.24
CA ILE A 55 -7.45 14.65 -10.55
C ILE A 55 -8.19 14.89 -11.86
N VAL A 56 -9.37 15.51 -11.79
CA VAL A 56 -10.23 15.78 -12.96
C VAL A 56 -9.87 17.08 -13.67
N ASP A 57 -9.34 18.05 -12.93
CA ASP A 57 -8.91 19.36 -13.40
C ASP A 57 -7.51 19.60 -12.85
N GLU A 58 -6.50 19.43 -13.71
CA GLU A 58 -5.09 19.58 -13.35
C GLU A 58 -4.71 21.03 -13.08
N ASP A 59 -5.39 22.00 -13.72
CA ASP A 59 -5.10 23.43 -13.55
C ASP A 59 -5.60 23.95 -12.20
N ALA A 60 -6.72 23.40 -11.70
CA ALA A 60 -7.27 23.74 -10.39
C ALA A 60 -6.63 22.95 -9.23
N TRP A 61 -6.02 21.80 -9.51
CA TRP A 61 -5.43 20.95 -8.47
C TRP A 61 -4.14 21.56 -7.91
N GLN A 62 -3.95 21.43 -6.59
CA GLN A 62 -2.76 21.91 -5.90
C GLN A 62 -2.06 20.76 -5.17
N PRO A 63 -0.73 20.61 -5.33
CA PRO A 63 0.03 19.61 -4.60
C PRO A 63 0.03 19.90 -3.10
N ARG A 64 0.06 18.84 -2.30
CA ARG A 64 0.07 18.90 -0.85
C ARG A 64 1.33 18.22 -0.33
N ALA A 65 1.95 18.81 0.69
CA ALA A 65 3.00 18.14 1.45
C ALA A 65 2.38 17.23 2.51
N TRP A 66 2.88 16.00 2.59
CA TRP A 66 2.43 15.01 3.57
C TRP A 66 3.57 14.74 4.55
N GLU A 67 3.24 14.72 5.84
CA GLU A 67 4.19 14.27 6.86
C GLU A 67 4.40 12.75 6.73
N SER A 68 5.65 12.33 6.89
CA SER A 68 6.04 10.92 6.81
C SER A 68 5.76 10.20 8.14
N THR A 69 4.47 10.04 8.47
CA THR A 69 4.01 9.38 9.71
C THR A 69 3.38 8.02 9.41
N ARG A 70 3.22 7.19 10.45
CA ARG A 70 2.57 5.87 10.33
C ARG A 70 1.11 6.02 9.91
N GLU A 71 0.43 7.01 10.47
CA GLU A 71 -0.98 7.31 10.23
C GLU A 71 -1.23 7.82 8.81
N GLN A 72 -0.28 8.56 8.22
CA GLN A 72 -0.37 8.95 6.81
C GLN A 72 0.06 7.82 5.86
N SER A 73 0.94 6.92 6.31
CA SER A 73 1.33 5.74 5.52
C SER A 73 0.20 4.71 5.46
N ASP A 74 -0.49 4.45 6.57
CA ASP A 74 -1.68 3.60 6.64
C ASP A 74 -2.74 4.21 7.58
N ARG A 75 -3.72 4.89 6.99
CA ARG A 75 -4.84 5.52 7.72
C ARG A 75 -5.75 4.52 8.41
N ARG A 76 -5.85 3.29 7.89
CA ARG A 76 -6.70 2.25 8.49
C ARG A 76 -6.01 1.55 9.65
N GLY A 77 -4.68 1.61 9.71
CA GLY A 77 -3.87 0.90 10.71
C GLY A 77 -4.03 -0.62 10.65
N THR A 78 -4.52 -1.16 9.53
CA THR A 78 -4.80 -2.59 9.35
C THR A 78 -3.61 -3.35 8.77
N ALA A 79 -2.61 -2.65 8.24
CA ALA A 79 -1.45 -3.27 7.64
C ALA A 79 -0.51 -3.88 8.69
N ASN A 80 0.13 -4.99 8.33
CA ASN A 80 1.24 -5.58 9.07
C ASN A 80 2.47 -4.65 9.11
N ASN A 81 3.51 -5.05 9.84
CA ASN A 81 4.81 -4.33 9.83
C ASN A 81 5.44 -4.38 8.43
N ILE A 82 6.08 -3.28 8.04
CA ILE A 82 6.84 -3.18 6.79
C ILE A 82 8.00 -4.19 6.83
N THR A 83 8.18 -4.92 5.73
CA THR A 83 9.22 -5.94 5.58
C THR A 83 10.46 -5.36 4.90
N GLU A 84 11.63 -5.99 5.13
CA GLU A 84 12.91 -5.57 4.50
C GLU A 84 12.88 -5.57 2.97
N HIS A 85 12.05 -6.44 2.39
CA HIS A 85 11.90 -6.59 0.95
C HIS A 85 11.17 -5.40 0.33
N LEU A 86 10.36 -4.68 1.10
CA LEU A 86 9.62 -3.53 0.61
C LEU A 86 10.47 -2.27 0.65
N ILE A 87 11.18 -2.01 1.76
CA ILE A 87 12.11 -0.89 1.87
C ILE A 87 13.41 -1.38 2.52
N PRO A 88 14.45 -1.64 1.72
CA PRO A 88 15.76 -2.02 2.25
C PRO A 88 16.31 -0.93 3.18
N GLY A 89 16.65 -1.30 4.41
CA GLY A 89 17.32 -0.40 5.37
C GLY A 89 16.44 0.41 6.34
N VAL A 90 15.10 0.26 6.31
CA VAL A 90 14.19 0.96 7.26
C VAL A 90 14.16 0.30 8.67
N TRP A 91 14.98 -0.72 8.91
CA TRP A 91 15.08 -1.42 10.20
C TRP A 91 15.89 -0.69 11.29
N GLN A 92 16.42 0.52 11.03
CA GLN A 92 17.18 1.28 12.02
C GLN A 92 16.42 2.51 12.56
N SER A 93 15.21 2.30 13.07
CA SER A 93 14.69 3.20 14.09
C SER A 93 13.66 2.49 14.98
N SER A 94 14.24 1.80 15.96
CA SER A 94 13.73 1.53 17.30
C SER A 94 12.66 0.44 17.51
N PRO A 95 12.86 -0.42 18.54
CA PRO A 95 11.86 -1.36 19.02
C PRO A 95 10.72 -0.64 19.74
N ILE A 96 9.64 -1.40 19.91
CA ILE A 96 8.44 -1.14 20.73
C ILE A 96 8.77 -0.46 22.06
#